data_AF-A0A429ZPG3-F1
#
_entry.id   AF-A0A429ZPG3-F1
#
_cell.length_a   1.000
_cell.length_b   1.000
_cell.length_c   1.000
_cell.angle_alpha   90.00
_cell.angle_beta   90.00
_cell.angle_gamma   90.00
#
_symmetry.space_group_name_H-M   'P 1'
#
loop_
_entity.id
_entity.type
_entity.pdbx_description
1 polymer ?
#
loop_
_entity_poly.entity_id
_entity_poly.type
_entity_poly.pdbx_seq_one_letter_code
_entity_poly.pdbx_strand_id
1 'polypeptide(L)'
;MSLIIQIVTLLIIFVSMFIYYRQVNQAKKSQLGLEVLARSSQLTMSAFILGLGVILIELNSFGLSRSEFVNHLLMYGAFVGLVTIISIWYYSRTLKK
;
A
#
# COMPACT_ATOMS: atom_id res chain seq x y z
N MET A 1 -14.14 -5.19 14.68
CA MET A 1 -13.41 -6.02 13.70
C MET A 1 -12.87 -7.25 14.42
N SER A 2 -13.03 -8.46 13.88
CA SER A 2 -12.51 -9.69 14.53
C SER A 2 -10.98 -9.67 14.57
N LEU A 3 -10.40 -10.16 15.67
CA LEU A 3 -8.95 -10.26 15.89
C LEU A 3 -8.24 -11.01 14.75
N ILE A 4 -8.92 -11.96 14.12
CA ILE A 4 -8.45 -12.68 12.92
C ILE A 4 -8.13 -11.70 11.78
N ILE A 5 -9.00 -10.73 11.53
CA ILE A 5 -8.83 -9.78 10.42
C ILE A 5 -7.64 -8.86 10.71
N GLN A 6 -7.41 -8.44 11.95
CA GLN A 6 -6.22 -7.67 12.32
C GLN A 6 -4.93 -8.45 12.06
N ILE A 7 -4.89 -9.74 12.45
CA ILE A 7 -3.73 -10.61 12.21
C ILE A 7 -3.47 -10.75 10.70
N VAL A 8 -4.50 -11.03 9.91
CA VAL A 8 -4.36 -11.17 8.45
C VAL A 8 -3.87 -9.86 7.82
N THR A 9 -4.41 -8.73 8.27
CA THR A 9 -4.03 -7.40 7.77
C THR A 9 -2.56 -7.08 8.09
N LEU A 10 -2.11 -7.37 9.31
CA LEU A 10 -0.70 -7.24 9.69
C LEU A 10 0.20 -8.14 8.84
N LEU A 11 -0.20 -9.39 8.62
CA LEU A 11 0.57 -10.32 7.80
C LEU A 11 0.69 -9.80 6.37
N ILE A 12 -0.38 -9.27 5.78
CA ILE A 12 -0.37 -8.63 4.46
C ILE A 12 0.61 -7.46 4.45
N ILE A 13 0.59 -6.58 5.46
CA ILE A 13 1.53 -5.45 5.55
C ILE A 13 2.98 -5.95 5.59
N PHE A 14 3.30 -6.91 6.47
CA PHE A 14 4.66 -7.42 6.62
C PHE A 14 5.17 -8.09 5.34
N VAL A 15 4.37 -8.99 4.76
CA VAL A 15 4.69 -9.62 3.48
C VAL A 15 4.87 -8.56 2.40
N SER A 16 4.01 -7.54 2.42
CA SER A 16 4.07 -6.47 1.45
C SER A 16 5.38 -5.68 1.54
N MET A 17 5.75 -5.25 2.74
CA MET A 17 7.01 -4.54 2.98
C MET A 17 8.21 -5.38 2.56
N PHE A 18 8.21 -6.68 2.87
CA PHE A 18 9.30 -7.57 2.48
C PHE A 18 9.45 -7.70 0.96
N ILE A 19 8.35 -7.90 0.25
CA ILE A 19 8.34 -8.00 -1.21
C ILE A 19 8.78 -6.67 -1.84
N TYR A 20 8.25 -5.54 -1.36
CA TYR A 20 8.65 -4.21 -1.80
C TYR A 20 10.16 -3.99 -1.65
N TYR A 21 10.71 -4.27 -0.47
CA TYR A 21 12.15 -4.13 -0.20
C TYR A 21 13.01 -4.93 -1.18
N ARG A 22 12.62 -6.19 -1.46
CA ARG A 22 13.33 -7.02 -2.44
C ARG A 22 13.26 -6.44 -3.85
N GLN A 23 12.08 -5.99 -4.28
CA GLN A 23 11.88 -5.45 -5.63
C GLN A 23 12.63 -4.14 -5.84
N VAL A 24 12.59 -3.22 -4.87
CA VAL A 24 13.33 -1.94 -4.94
C VAL A 24 14.83 -2.18 -5.05
N ASN A 25 15.38 -3.09 -4.26
CA ASN A 25 16.81 -3.39 -4.30
C ASN A 25 17.29 -3.97 -5.64
N GLN A 26 16.40 -4.64 -6.39
CA GLN A 26 16.68 -5.11 -7.73
C GLN A 26 16.50 -3.99 -8.77
N ALA A 27 15.36 -3.27 -8.69
CA ALA A 27 14.98 -2.25 -9.66
C ALA A 27 15.93 -1.05 -9.69
N LYS A 28 16.48 -0.63 -8.54
CA LYS A 28 17.39 0.51 -8.43
C LYS A 28 18.70 0.37 -9.22
N LYS A 29 19.02 -0.83 -9.70
CA LYS A 29 20.25 -1.12 -10.46
C LYS A 29 20.14 -0.79 -11.95
N SER A 30 18.96 -0.38 -12.43
CA SER A 30 18.71 -0.15 -13.85
C SER A 30 17.81 1.06 -14.07
N GLN A 31 17.99 1.76 -15.19
CA GLN A 31 17.14 2.89 -15.56
C GLN A 31 15.66 2.48 -15.74
N LEU A 32 15.43 1.32 -16.38
CA LEU A 32 14.08 0.75 -16.51
C LEU A 32 13.45 0.49 -15.14
N GLY A 33 14.21 -0.09 -14.21
CA GLY A 33 13.72 -0.33 -12.86
C GLY A 33 13.41 0.96 -12.09
N LEU A 34 14.18 2.03 -12.27
CA LEU A 34 13.86 3.34 -11.72
C LEU A 34 12.54 3.90 -12.30
N GLU A 35 12.28 3.71 -13.59
CA GLU A 35 11.02 4.11 -14.21
C GLU A 35 9.81 3.33 -13.64
N VAL A 36 9.96 2.01 -13.48
CA VAL A 36 8.96 1.16 -12.82
C VAL A 36 8.65 1.70 -11.42
N LEU A 37 9.68 2.01 -10.63
CA LEU A 37 9.51 2.54 -9.28
C LEU A 37 8.85 3.92 -9.28
N ALA A 38 9.16 4.79 -10.24
CA ALA A 38 8.56 6.11 -10.37
C ALA A 38 7.04 6.01 -10.64
N ARG A 39 6.64 5.22 -11.64
CA ARG A 39 5.21 5.02 -11.97
C ARG A 39 4.46 4.32 -10.85
N SER A 40 5.08 3.33 -10.21
CA SER A 40 4.48 2.64 -9.06
C SER A 40 4.31 3.55 -7.85
N SER A 41 5.26 4.45 -7.60
CA SER A 41 5.18 5.45 -6.53
C SER A 41 4.03 6.43 -6.75
N GLN A 42 3.77 6.83 -8.00
CA GLN A 42 2.63 7.69 -8.32
C GLN A 42 1.29 7.02 -7.96
N LEU A 43 1.07 5.77 -8.38
CA LEU A 43 -0.14 5.01 -8.02
C LEU A 43 -0.25 4.78 -6.51
N THR A 44 0.85 4.45 -5.86
CA THR A 44 0.90 4.25 -4.41
C THR A 44 0.53 5.52 -3.66
N MET A 45 1.05 6.68 -4.10
CA MET A 45 0.73 7.97 -3.50
C MET A 45 -0.74 8.35 -3.74
N SER A 46 -1.31 8.07 -4.92
CA SER A 46 -2.72 8.30 -5.18
C SER A 46 -3.61 7.43 -4.29
N ALA A 47 -3.30 6.14 -4.17
CA ALA A 47 -3.99 5.24 -3.23
C ALA A 47 -3.86 5.73 -1.79
N PHE A 48 -2.70 6.29 -1.44
CA PHE A 48 -2.49 6.87 -0.13
C PHE A 48 -3.40 8.10 0.11
N ILE A 49 -3.35 9.09 -0.78
CA ILE A 49 -4.17 10.29 -0.63
C ILE A 49 -5.67 9.93 -0.54
N LEU A 50 -6.14 9.01 -1.38
CA LEU A 50 -7.53 8.57 -1.38
C LEU A 50 -7.94 7.93 -0.06
N GLY A 51 -7.19 6.93 0.43
CA GLY A 51 -7.59 6.27 1.67
C GLY A 51 -7.40 7.12 2.92
N LEU A 52 -6.41 8.01 2.95
CA LEU A 52 -6.32 9.02 4.00
C LEU A 52 -7.54 9.96 3.97
N GLY A 53 -7.96 10.40 2.78
CA GLY A 53 -9.16 11.22 2.62
C GLY A 53 -10.42 10.55 3.16
N VAL A 54 -10.60 9.24 2.89
CA VAL A 54 -11.71 8.45 3.43
C VAL A 54 -11.70 8.43 4.95
N ILE A 55 -10.54 8.14 5.57
CA ILE A 55 -10.41 8.10 7.04
C ILE A 55 -10.74 9.48 7.66
N LEU A 56 -10.29 10.57 7.05
CA LEU A 56 -10.56 11.92 7.53
C LEU A 56 -12.04 12.29 7.44
N ILE A 57 -12.71 11.90 6.35
CA ILE A 57 -14.16 12.10 6.18
C ILE A 57 -14.91 11.30 7.27
N GLU A 58 -14.57 10.03 7.46
CA GLU A 58 -15.23 9.19 8.46
C GLU A 58 -15.04 9.72 9.87
N LEU A 59 -13.82 10.17 10.20
CA LEU A 59 -13.50 10.75 11.50
C LEU A 59 -14.30 12.04 11.76
N ASN A 60 -14.49 12.87 10.74
CA ASN A 60 -15.26 14.11 10.83
C ASN A 60 -16.78 13.87 10.86
N SER A 61 -17.29 12.93 10.06
CA SER A 61 -18.73 12.70 9.89
C SER A 61 -19.36 11.82 10.97
N PHE A 62 -18.65 10.79 11.42
CA PHE A 62 -19.23 9.77 12.32
C PHE A 62 -18.63 9.77 13.72
N GLY A 63 -17.48 10.41 13.92
CA GLY A 63 -16.74 10.35 15.17
C GLY A 63 -16.27 8.93 15.46
N LEU A 64 -15.05 8.59 15.05
CA LEU A 64 -14.52 7.24 15.23
C LEU A 64 -13.99 7.03 16.65
N SER A 65 -14.32 5.89 17.25
CA SER A 65 -13.62 5.44 18.46
C SER A 65 -12.15 5.12 18.16
N ARG A 66 -11.28 5.19 19.17
CA ARG A 66 -9.84 4.92 19.00
C ARG A 66 -9.57 3.54 18.39
N SER A 67 -10.35 2.53 18.76
CA SER A 67 -10.18 1.16 18.26
C SER A 67 -10.59 1.03 16.78
N GLU A 68 -11.66 1.70 16.37
CA GLU A 68 -12.09 1.74 14.97
C GLU A 68 -11.11 2.50 14.10
N PHE A 69 -10.57 3.62 14.60
CA PHE A 69 -9.54 4.37 13.90
C PHE A 69 -8.29 3.51 13.62
N VAL A 70 -7.81 2.76 14.63
CA VAL A 70 -6.69 1.84 14.46
C VAL A 70 -7.02 0.74 13.45
N ASN A 71 -8.23 0.20 13.46
CA ASN A 71 -8.65 -0.81 12.49
C ASN A 71 -8.65 -0.28 11.04
N HIS A 72 -9.15 0.94 10.84
CA HIS A 72 -9.14 1.59 9.54
C HIS A 72 -7.70 1.82 9.05
N LEU A 73 -6.82 2.32 9.92
CA LEU A 73 -5.40 2.49 9.60
C LEU A 73 -4.73 1.17 9.19
N LEU A 74 -5.03 0.06 9.89
CA LEU A 74 -4.48 -1.24 9.54
C LEU A 74 -4.97 -1.69 8.15
N MET A 75 -6.28 -1.69 7.91
CA MET A 75 -6.84 -2.10 6.62
C MET A 75 -6.29 -1.25 5.47
N TYR A 76 -6.21 0.04 5.71
CA TYR A 76 -5.69 1.00 4.75
C TYR A 76 -4.18 0.80 4.49
N GLY A 77 -3.38 0.55 5.52
CA GLY A 77 -1.97 0.20 5.36
C GLY A 77 -1.77 -1.06 4.52
N ALA A 78 -2.60 -2.09 4.73
CA ALA A 78 -2.59 -3.29 3.91
C ALA A 78 -3.00 -3.01 2.46
N PHE A 79 -4.03 -2.19 2.25
CA PHE A 79 -4.46 -1.77 0.92
C PHE A 79 -3.34 -1.05 0.16
N VAL A 80 -2.71 -0.04 0.76
CA VAL A 80 -1.60 0.70 0.13
C VAL A 80 -0.42 -0.23 -0.15
N GLY A 81 -0.08 -1.13 0.78
CA GLY A 81 0.96 -2.15 0.58
C GLY A 81 0.69 -3.04 -0.64
N LEU A 82 -0.55 -3.51 -0.79
CA LEU A 82 -0.98 -4.31 -1.94
C LEU A 82 -0.90 -3.52 -3.25
N VAL A 83 -1.44 -2.30 -3.27
CA VAL A 83 -1.35 -1.41 -4.46
C VAL A 83 0.10 -1.21 -4.87
N THR A 84 1.00 -1.01 -3.91
CA THR A 84 2.43 -0.81 -4.18
C THR A 84 3.03 -1.99 -4.93
N ILE A 85 2.82 -3.21 -4.43
CA ILE A 85 3.44 -4.42 -5.01
C ILE A 85 2.81 -4.79 -6.32
N ILE A 86 1.48 -4.69 -6.42
CA ILE A 86 0.76 -4.95 -7.66
C ILE A 86 1.21 -3.97 -8.73
N SER A 87 1.40 -2.69 -8.38
CA SER A 87 1.89 -1.67 -9.31
C SER A 87 3.30 -1.98 -9.81
N ILE A 88 4.23 -2.32 -8.90
CA ILE A 88 5.60 -2.68 -9.30
C ILE A 88 5.57 -3.92 -10.19
N TRP A 89 4.82 -4.95 -9.83
CA TRP A 89 4.68 -6.16 -10.63
C TRP A 89 4.11 -5.88 -12.02
N TYR A 90 3.05 -5.07 -12.09
CA TYR A 90 2.40 -4.65 -13.33
C TYR A 90 3.39 -3.90 -14.22
N TYR A 91 3.95 -2.78 -13.76
CA TYR A 91 4.88 -1.97 -14.57
C TYR A 91 6.16 -2.72 -14.93
N SER A 92 6.65 -3.60 -14.04
CA SER A 92 7.77 -4.50 -14.35
C SER A 92 7.50 -5.44 -15.51
N ARG A 93 6.25 -5.76 -15.82
CA ARG A 93 5.87 -6.57 -16.99
C ARG A 93 5.56 -5.71 -18.21
N THR A 94 4.90 -4.57 -18.01
CA THR A 94 4.41 -3.74 -19.11
C THR A 94 5.51 -2.90 -19.76
N LEU A 95 6.48 -2.40 -18.98
CA LEU A 95 7.59 -1.56 -19.50
C LEU A 95 8.78 -2.38 -20.03
N LYS A 96 8.77 -3.71 -19.87
CA LYS A 96 9.78 -4.60 -20.47
C LYS A 96 9.56 -4.84 -21.97
N LYS A 97 8.42 -4.40 -22.51
CA LYS A 97 8.11 -4.39 -23.94
C LYS A 97 8.44 -3.02 -24.51
#